data_AF-A0AA38PA93-F1
#
_entry.id   AF-A0AA38PA93-F1
#
_cell.length_a   1.000
_cell.length_b   1.000
_cell.length_c   1.000
_cell.angle_alpha   90.00
_cell.angle_beta   90.00
_cell.angle_gamma   90.00
#
_symmetry.space_group_name_H-M   'P 1'
#
loop_
_entity.id
_entity.type
_entity.pdbx_description
1 polymer ?
#
loop_
_entity_poly.entity_id
_entity_poly.type
_entity_poly.pdbx_seq_one_letter_code
_entity_poly.pdbx_strand_id
1 'polypeptide(L)'
;MWRRHLHMHPSIPLNIPSVTPTHLSAEEIHEYAAREVYDYCRAHDLSQAWAYFWNRWYSPKQWVLWARASCDAIPRIKTTMMVESTWRALKRRDLHQFNRPRLDLLVHVVLTNLLPRIRRKIHYILGRRRAGRPHPLAKWQENLKRDWENMSKSDEQRSMERELACLKDKTLRSNTKAELLADIEADRLRPRGEYHTNLKTMTCSCPSFLISRWLLCKHLVREVNRQTNNLPL
;
A
#
# COMPACT_ATOMS: atom_id res chain seq x y z
N MET A 1 12.32 10.02 -1.49
CA MET A 1 13.47 9.12 -1.28
C MET A 1 13.06 7.82 -0.57
N TRP A 2 12.99 7.75 0.76
CA TRP A 2 12.85 6.48 1.51
C TRP A 2 11.61 5.62 1.21
N ARG A 3 10.44 6.24 0.98
CA ARG A 3 9.24 5.47 0.56
C ARG A 3 9.49 4.73 -0.75
N ARG A 4 10.25 5.33 -1.68
CA ARG A 4 10.63 4.65 -2.92
C ARG A 4 11.54 3.47 -2.61
N HIS A 5 12.55 3.64 -1.76
CA HIS A 5 13.51 2.59 -1.39
C HIS A 5 12.83 1.38 -0.76
N LEU A 6 11.88 1.63 0.14
CA LEU A 6 11.04 0.59 0.73
C LEU A 6 10.31 -0.23 -0.33
N HIS A 7 9.83 0.43 -1.39
CA HIS A 7 8.91 -0.18 -2.34
C HIS A 7 9.58 -0.76 -3.60
N MET A 8 10.87 -0.51 -3.82
CA MET A 8 11.63 -1.15 -4.90
C MET A 8 11.75 -2.66 -4.66
N HIS A 9 11.69 -3.43 -5.75
CA HIS A 9 11.75 -4.89 -5.72
C HIS A 9 12.21 -5.41 -7.08
N PRO A 10 13.00 -6.50 -7.16
CA PRO A 10 13.50 -7.04 -8.43
C PRO A 10 12.42 -7.36 -9.46
N SER A 11 11.28 -7.88 -9.03
CA SER A 11 10.14 -8.17 -9.92
C SER A 11 9.44 -6.94 -10.51
N ILE A 12 9.75 -5.71 -10.05
CA ILE A 12 9.10 -4.49 -10.53
C ILE A 12 10.02 -3.84 -11.58
N PRO A 13 9.53 -3.60 -12.80
CA PRO A 13 10.34 -2.98 -13.83
C PRO A 13 10.63 -1.51 -13.50
N LEU A 14 11.79 -1.02 -13.95
CA LEU A 14 12.14 0.39 -13.89
C LEU A 14 11.26 1.22 -14.82
N ASN A 15 11.06 2.48 -14.44
CA ASN A 15 10.35 3.46 -15.26
C ASN A 15 11.32 4.17 -16.23
N ILE A 16 11.95 3.40 -17.11
CA ILE A 16 12.87 3.92 -18.14
C ILE A 16 12.15 3.79 -19.49
N PRO A 17 12.20 4.81 -20.38
CA PRO A 17 11.70 4.70 -21.75
C PRO A 17 12.60 3.79 -22.58
N SER A 18 12.58 2.49 -22.29
CA SER A 18 13.23 1.43 -23.05
C SER A 18 12.17 0.46 -23.58
N VAL A 19 12.44 -0.09 -24.76
CA VAL A 19 11.57 -1.08 -25.42
C VAL A 19 11.42 -2.34 -24.57
N THR A 20 12.45 -2.68 -23.79
CA THR A 20 12.45 -3.82 -22.87
C THR A 20 12.34 -3.36 -21.41
N PRO A 21 11.53 -4.05 -20.58
CA PRO A 21 11.44 -3.77 -19.16
C PRO A 21 12.76 -4.15 -18.47
N THR A 22 13.50 -3.15 -17.99
CA THR A 22 14.73 -3.37 -17.23
C THR A 22 14.38 -3.64 -15.77
N HIS A 23 14.90 -4.75 -15.24
CA HIS A 23 14.78 -5.13 -13.84
C HIS A 23 16.14 -4.98 -13.16
N LEU A 24 16.13 -4.52 -11.91
CA LEU A 24 17.34 -4.45 -11.09
C LEU A 24 17.40 -5.66 -10.15
N SER A 25 18.62 -6.13 -9.89
CA SER A 25 18.88 -7.12 -8.85
C SER A 25 18.64 -6.51 -7.46
N ALA A 26 18.48 -7.37 -6.45
CA ALA A 26 18.34 -6.91 -5.06
C ALA A 26 19.55 -6.10 -4.58
N GLU A 27 20.75 -6.47 -5.04
CA GLU A 27 22.02 -5.81 -4.70
C GLU A 27 22.11 -4.45 -5.39
N GLU A 28 21.76 -4.36 -6.67
CA GLU A 28 21.73 -3.11 -7.43
C GLU A 28 20.75 -2.10 -6.82
N ILE A 29 19.57 -2.58 -6.39
CA ILE A 29 18.58 -1.75 -5.71
C ILE A 29 19.13 -1.20 -4.38
N HIS A 30 19.83 -2.04 -3.62
CA HIS A 30 20.43 -1.65 -2.34
C HIS A 30 21.54 -0.61 -2.55
N GLU A 31 22.45 -0.86 -3.48
CA GLU A 31 23.54 0.05 -3.81
C GLU A 31 22.99 1.40 -4.31
N TYR A 32 22.02 1.38 -5.22
CA TYR A 32 21.36 2.59 -5.72
C TYR A 32 20.72 3.39 -4.58
N ALA A 33 19.97 2.72 -3.69
CA ALA A 33 19.29 3.37 -2.59
C ALA A 33 20.27 3.98 -1.57
N ALA A 34 21.38 3.29 -1.29
CA ALA A 34 22.42 3.79 -0.39
C ALA A 34 23.17 4.98 -1.02
N ARG A 35 23.52 4.88 -2.30
CA ARG A 35 24.19 5.95 -3.05
C ARG A 35 23.34 7.21 -3.13
N GLU A 36 22.04 7.09 -3.42
CA GLU A 36 21.17 8.26 -3.49
C GLU A 36 21.12 9.04 -2.15
N VAL A 37 21.05 8.34 -1.02
CA VAL A 37 21.08 9.00 0.30
C VAL A 37 22.45 9.61 0.58
N TYR A 38 23.53 8.90 0.22
CA TYR A 38 24.89 9.42 0.38
C TYR A 38 25.09 10.72 -0.40
N ASP A 39 24.73 10.73 -1.69
CA ASP A 39 24.88 11.89 -2.57
C ASP A 39 24.03 13.06 -2.06
N TYR A 40 22.81 12.80 -1.62
CA TYR A 40 21.94 13.80 -1.01
C TYR A 40 22.56 14.40 0.27
N CYS A 41 23.06 13.56 1.17
CA CYS A 41 23.72 14.00 2.40
C CYS A 41 25.01 14.78 2.11
N ARG A 42 25.81 14.33 1.14
CA ARG A 42 27.05 15.00 0.73
C ARG A 42 26.78 16.39 0.14
N ALA A 43 25.76 16.52 -0.69
CA ALA A 43 25.38 17.78 -1.30
C ALA A 43 24.87 18.83 -0.29
N HIS A 44 24.37 18.40 0.87
CA HIS A 44 23.82 19.28 1.91
C HIS A 44 24.70 19.34 3.18
N ASP A 45 25.93 18.82 3.13
CA ASP A 45 26.87 18.76 4.25
C ASP A 45 26.30 18.05 5.52
N LEU A 46 25.49 17.01 5.30
CA LEU A 46 24.83 16.23 6.36
C LEU A 46 25.57 14.93 6.68
N SER A 47 26.86 15.02 6.98
CA SER A 47 27.74 13.86 7.24
C SER A 47 27.26 12.99 8.40
N GLN A 48 26.81 13.60 9.50
CA GLN A 48 26.26 12.88 10.67
C GLN A 48 24.96 12.15 10.34
N ALA A 49 24.10 12.76 9.51
CA ALA A 49 22.86 12.14 9.08
C ALA A 49 23.13 10.89 8.22
N TRP A 50 24.12 10.98 7.31
CA TRP A 50 24.57 9.81 6.54
C TRP A 50 25.04 8.67 7.46
N ALA A 51 25.90 8.97 8.44
CA ALA A 51 26.38 7.97 9.39
C ALA A 51 25.23 7.27 10.13
N TYR A 52 24.21 8.04 10.54
CA TYR A 52 23.00 7.48 11.13
C TYR A 52 22.22 6.59 10.15
N PHE A 53 21.93 7.08 8.94
CA PHE A 53 21.17 6.33 7.94
C PHE A 53 21.86 5.03 7.53
N TRP A 54 23.17 5.05 7.34
CA TRP A 54 23.94 3.84 7.07
C TRP A 54 23.82 2.83 8.22
N ASN A 55 24.14 3.26 9.44
CA ASN A 55 24.16 2.35 10.58
C ASN A 55 22.78 1.79 10.93
N ARG A 56 21.70 2.56 10.72
CA ARG A 56 20.34 2.14 11.09
C ARG A 56 19.55 1.52 9.97
N TRP A 57 19.72 1.94 8.72
CA TRP A 57 18.83 1.56 7.62
C TRP A 57 19.53 0.90 6.43
N TYR A 58 20.69 1.39 6.00
CA TYR A 58 21.34 0.94 4.77
C TYR A 58 22.49 -0.05 4.97
N SER A 59 22.92 -0.32 6.19
CA SER A 59 23.86 -1.42 6.43
C SER A 59 23.19 -2.75 6.02
N PRO A 60 23.94 -3.74 5.47
CA PRO A 60 23.35 -4.98 4.98
C PRO A 60 22.47 -5.70 6.02
N LYS A 61 22.89 -5.68 7.30
CA LYS A 61 22.14 -6.27 8.42
C LYS A 61 20.80 -5.58 8.69
N GLN A 62 20.71 -4.27 8.45
CA GLN A 62 19.49 -3.50 8.69
C GLN A 62 18.59 -3.43 7.46
N TRP A 63 19.17 -3.37 6.26
CA TRP A 63 18.44 -3.28 4.99
C TRP A 63 17.39 -4.39 4.85
N VAL A 64 17.79 -5.63 5.15
CA VAL A 64 16.92 -6.82 5.09
C VAL A 64 15.70 -6.75 6.00
N LEU A 65 15.71 -5.90 7.04
CA LEU A 65 14.62 -5.78 8.00
C LEU A 65 13.46 -4.94 7.49
N TRP A 66 13.69 -4.06 6.51
CA TRP A 66 12.66 -3.12 6.06
C TRP A 66 12.51 -3.04 4.54
N ALA A 67 13.55 -3.28 3.76
CA ALA A 67 13.47 -3.17 2.31
C ALA A 67 12.77 -4.37 1.69
N ARG A 68 11.85 -4.11 0.74
CA ARG A 68 11.19 -5.19 -0.02
C ARG A 68 12.14 -5.93 -0.94
N ALA A 69 13.17 -5.25 -1.44
CA ALA A 69 14.14 -5.83 -2.36
C ALA A 69 14.89 -7.05 -1.79
N SER A 70 14.96 -7.19 -0.46
CA SER A 70 15.58 -8.33 0.22
C SER A 70 14.67 -9.55 0.34
N CYS A 71 13.43 -9.49 -0.12
CA CYS A 71 12.50 -10.61 -0.11
C CYS A 71 12.27 -11.12 -1.55
N ASP A 72 12.06 -12.42 -1.71
CA ASP A 72 11.73 -13.00 -3.03
C ASP A 72 10.32 -12.61 -3.50
N ALA A 73 9.40 -12.44 -2.55
CA ALA A 73 8.01 -12.05 -2.81
C ALA A 73 7.74 -10.63 -2.30
N ILE A 74 6.88 -9.89 -3.00
CA ILE A 74 6.53 -8.51 -2.62
C ILE A 74 5.55 -8.53 -1.42
N PRO A 75 5.97 -8.10 -0.21
CA PRO A 75 5.08 -8.14 0.95
C PRO A 75 4.01 -7.05 0.86
N ARG A 76 2.74 -7.48 0.88
CA ARG A 76 1.56 -6.60 0.80
C ARG A 76 1.15 -6.00 2.15
N ILE A 77 1.40 -6.72 3.24
CA ILE A 77 0.94 -6.36 4.58
C ILE A 77 2.14 -6.15 5.50
N LYS A 78 2.12 -5.06 6.28
CA LYS A 78 3.09 -4.84 7.35
C LYS A 78 2.60 -5.56 8.61
N THR A 79 3.37 -6.52 9.10
CA THR A 79 3.04 -7.34 10.29
C THR A 79 2.83 -6.47 11.54
N THR A 80 3.62 -5.40 11.70
CA THR A 80 3.47 -4.41 12.78
C THR A 80 2.08 -3.81 12.83
N MET A 81 1.51 -3.42 11.68
CA MET A 81 0.15 -2.86 11.61
C MET A 81 -0.92 -3.88 12.04
N MET A 82 -0.73 -5.16 11.71
CA MET A 82 -1.64 -6.22 12.12
C MET A 82 -1.59 -6.46 13.63
N VAL A 83 -0.38 -6.45 14.19
CA VAL A 83 -0.16 -6.58 15.64
C VAL A 83 -0.75 -5.39 16.38
N GLU A 84 -0.43 -4.16 15.97
CA GLU A 84 -0.94 -2.92 16.58
C GLU A 84 -2.46 -2.82 16.52
N SER A 85 -3.07 -3.14 15.38
CA SER A 85 -4.52 -3.13 15.23
C SER A 85 -5.21 -4.17 16.12
N THR A 86 -4.59 -5.34 16.29
CA THR A 86 -5.06 -6.39 17.20
C THR A 86 -4.99 -5.90 18.65
N TRP A 87 -3.87 -5.32 19.07
CA TRP A 87 -3.72 -4.74 20.40
C TRP A 87 -4.68 -3.57 20.64
N ARG A 88 -4.91 -2.71 19.64
CA ARG A 88 -5.88 -1.61 19.73
C ARG A 88 -7.29 -2.14 19.96
N ALA A 89 -7.69 -3.21 19.26
CA ALA A 89 -8.99 -3.83 19.44
C ALA A 89 -9.12 -4.48 20.83
N LEU A 90 -8.07 -5.17 21.30
CA LEU A 90 -8.02 -5.78 22.63
C LEU A 90 -8.15 -4.73 23.73
N LYS A 91 -7.37 -3.64 23.65
CA LYS A 91 -7.42 -2.54 24.62
C LYS A 91 -8.81 -1.91 24.74
N ARG A 92 -9.47 -1.66 23.61
CA ARG A 92 -10.78 -0.98 23.58
C ARG A 92 -11.95 -1.86 23.99
N ARG A 93 -11.90 -3.15 23.66
CA ARG A 93 -13.02 -4.06 23.93
C ARG A 93 -12.89 -4.70 25.28
N ASP A 94 -11.72 -5.29 25.51
CA ASP A 94 -11.54 -6.27 26.57
C ASP A 94 -10.76 -5.68 27.76
N LEU A 95 -9.97 -4.60 27.56
CA LEU A 95 -9.16 -3.99 28.62
C LEU A 95 -9.49 -2.52 28.93
N HIS A 96 -10.65 -2.01 28.49
CA HIS A 96 -10.96 -0.57 28.56
C HIS A 96 -11.09 -0.03 29.99
N GLN A 97 -11.39 -0.89 30.97
CA GLN A 97 -11.54 -0.53 32.38
C GLN A 97 -10.26 -0.73 33.20
N PHE A 98 -9.24 -1.38 32.64
CA PHE A 98 -8.01 -1.70 33.37
C PHE A 98 -6.91 -0.72 33.01
N ASN A 99 -6.53 0.10 33.98
CA ASN A 99 -5.30 0.88 33.87
C ASN A 99 -4.10 -0.01 34.22
N ARG A 100 -3.15 -0.17 33.29
CA ARG A 100 -1.96 -1.04 33.43
C ARG A 100 -2.31 -2.47 33.88
N PRO A 101 -3.03 -3.25 33.05
CA PRO A 101 -3.40 -4.62 33.40
C PRO A 101 -2.15 -5.48 33.66
N ARG A 102 -2.21 -6.31 34.71
CA ARG A 102 -1.17 -7.31 34.98
C ARG A 102 -1.08 -8.32 33.83
N LEU A 103 0.10 -8.91 33.64
CA LEU A 103 0.33 -9.89 32.58
C LEU A 103 -0.63 -11.08 32.67
N ASP A 104 -0.92 -11.55 33.88
CA ASP A 104 -1.83 -12.67 34.11
C ASP A 104 -3.27 -12.38 33.63
N LEU A 105 -3.81 -11.21 34.00
CA LEU A 105 -5.12 -10.76 33.50
C LEU A 105 -5.14 -10.66 31.98
N LEU A 106 -4.06 -10.15 31.38
CA LEU A 106 -3.94 -10.07 29.93
C LEU A 106 -3.95 -11.45 29.28
N VAL A 107 -3.19 -12.41 29.82
CA VAL A 107 -3.17 -13.81 29.33
C VAL A 107 -4.55 -14.44 29.46
N HIS A 108 -5.21 -14.26 30.60
CA HIS A 108 -6.57 -14.72 30.81
C HIS A 108 -7.52 -14.17 29.74
N VAL A 109 -7.55 -12.85 29.54
CA VAL A 109 -8.39 -12.19 28.52
C VAL A 109 -8.07 -12.68 27.10
N VAL A 110 -6.80 -12.94 26.79
CA VAL A 110 -6.41 -13.48 25.49
C VAL A 110 -7.00 -14.88 25.29
N LEU A 111 -6.93 -15.75 26.30
CA LEU A 111 -7.42 -17.12 26.22
C LEU A 111 -8.96 -17.20 26.23
N THR A 112 -9.63 -16.40 27.06
CA THR A 112 -11.08 -16.48 27.25
C THR A 112 -11.86 -15.65 26.24
N ASN A 113 -11.35 -14.50 25.81
CA ASN A 113 -12.08 -13.57 24.94
C ASN A 113 -11.51 -13.51 23.52
N LEU A 114 -10.20 -13.26 23.37
CA LEU A 114 -9.59 -13.04 22.06
C LEU A 114 -9.55 -14.32 21.23
N LEU A 115 -9.03 -15.42 21.78
CA LEU A 115 -8.83 -16.68 21.07
C LEU A 115 -10.16 -17.27 20.56
N PRO A 116 -11.24 -17.37 21.35
CA PRO A 116 -12.51 -17.89 20.85
C PRO A 116 -13.12 -17.01 19.76
N ARG A 117 -12.95 -15.68 19.86
CA ARG A 117 -13.38 -14.72 18.83
C ARG A 117 -12.62 -14.93 17.53
N ILE A 118 -11.30 -15.12 17.58
CA ILE A 118 -10.47 -15.41 16.40
C ILE A 118 -10.89 -16.76 15.79
N ARG A 119 -11.03 -17.82 16.61
CA ARG A 119 -11.49 -19.14 16.15
C ARG A 119 -12.84 -19.05 15.45
N ARG A 120 -13.83 -18.36 16.02
CA ARG A 120 -15.13 -18.13 15.37
C ARG A 120 -15.00 -17.45 14.01
N LYS A 121 -14.15 -16.43 13.91
CA LYS A 121 -13.87 -15.73 12.65
C LYS A 121 -13.17 -16.63 11.63
N ILE A 122 -12.21 -17.46 12.06
CA ILE A 122 -11.52 -18.43 11.19
C ILE A 122 -12.51 -19.47 10.68
N HIS A 123 -13.33 -20.06 11.56
CA HIS A 123 -14.38 -21.01 11.14
C HIS A 123 -15.36 -20.40 10.13
N TYR A 124 -15.66 -19.11 10.29
CA TYR A 124 -16.49 -18.38 9.34
C TYR A 124 -15.80 -18.18 7.98
N ILE A 125 -14.53 -17.78 7.97
CA ILE A 125 -13.73 -17.60 6.74
C ILE A 125 -13.54 -18.94 6.01
N LEU A 126 -13.32 -20.03 6.75
CA LEU A 126 -13.14 -21.38 6.22
C LEU A 126 -14.47 -22.04 5.79
N GLY A 127 -15.60 -21.32 5.81
CA GLY A 127 -16.90 -21.86 5.42
C GLY A 127 -17.44 -22.96 6.34
N ARG A 128 -16.79 -23.24 7.48
CA ARG A 128 -17.19 -24.27 8.46
C ARG A 128 -18.44 -23.88 9.27
N ARG A 129 -19.02 -22.71 9.01
CA ARG A 129 -20.29 -22.23 9.59
C ARG A 129 -21.21 -21.72 8.49
N ARG A 130 -22.50 -22.06 8.59
CA ARG A 130 -23.61 -21.58 7.74
C ARG A 130 -23.50 -22.02 6.27
N ALA A 131 -23.56 -23.32 6.02
CA ALA A 131 -23.49 -23.95 4.69
C ALA A 131 -24.61 -23.57 3.68
N GLY A 132 -25.52 -22.65 4.02
CA GLY A 132 -26.66 -22.26 3.17
C GLY A 132 -26.85 -20.74 3.01
N ARG A 133 -25.93 -19.90 3.49
CA ARG A 133 -26.02 -18.43 3.29
C ARG A 133 -24.88 -17.98 2.37
N PRO A 134 -25.13 -17.08 1.40
CA PRO A 134 -24.06 -16.44 0.64
C PRO A 134 -23.02 -15.84 1.58
N HIS A 135 -21.75 -16.10 1.30
CA HIS A 135 -20.65 -15.53 2.07
C HIS A 135 -20.60 -14.01 1.80
N PRO A 136 -20.91 -13.14 2.79
CA PRO A 136 -20.70 -11.73 2.60
C PRO A 136 -19.19 -11.47 2.45
N LEU A 137 -18.88 -10.51 1.59
CA LEU A 137 -17.50 -10.11 1.35
C LEU A 137 -16.87 -9.65 2.67
N ALA A 138 -15.64 -10.08 2.92
CA ALA A 138 -14.85 -9.51 3.98
C ALA A 138 -14.62 -8.01 3.70
N LYS A 139 -14.49 -7.19 4.74
CA LYS A 139 -14.34 -5.74 4.57
C LYS A 139 -13.16 -5.34 3.68
N TRP A 140 -12.11 -6.16 3.65
CA TRP A 140 -10.97 -5.93 2.76
C TRP A 140 -11.29 -6.24 1.29
N GLN A 141 -12.14 -7.22 1.00
CA GLN A 141 -12.64 -7.52 -0.35
C GLN A 141 -13.54 -6.39 -0.85
N GLU A 142 -14.41 -5.86 0.01
CA GLU A 142 -15.21 -4.66 -0.33
C GLU A 142 -14.31 -3.47 -0.69
N ASN A 143 -13.28 -3.22 0.12
CA ASN A 143 -12.33 -2.14 -0.16
C ASN A 143 -11.56 -2.39 -1.47
N LEU A 144 -11.10 -3.61 -1.70
CA LEU A 144 -10.42 -3.99 -2.93
C LEU A 144 -11.32 -3.77 -4.15
N LYS A 145 -12.58 -4.24 -4.08
CA LYS A 145 -13.57 -4.07 -5.15
C LYS A 145 -13.82 -2.60 -5.45
N ARG A 146 -14.05 -1.77 -4.43
CA ARG A 146 -14.23 -0.32 -4.59
C ARG A 146 -13.00 0.33 -5.24
N ASP A 147 -11.80 -0.02 -4.77
CA ASP A 147 -10.56 0.54 -5.30
C ASP A 147 -10.33 0.10 -6.76
N TRP A 148 -10.68 -1.15 -7.10
CA TRP A 148 -10.67 -1.68 -8.47
C TRP A 148 -11.62 -0.89 -9.37
N GLU A 149 -12.90 -0.79 -9.00
CA GLU A 149 -13.92 -0.05 -9.76
C GLU A 149 -13.51 1.40 -9.99
N ASN A 150 -12.93 2.07 -8.99
CA ASN A 150 -12.41 3.43 -9.15
C ASN A 150 -11.27 3.50 -10.18
N MET A 151 -10.36 2.53 -10.17
CA MET A 151 -9.21 2.47 -11.08
C MET A 151 -9.60 2.06 -12.51
N SER A 152 -10.70 1.32 -12.67
CA SER A 152 -11.24 0.91 -13.97
C SER A 152 -11.78 2.08 -14.80
N LYS A 153 -12.33 3.11 -14.15
CA LYS A 153 -12.88 4.32 -14.81
C LYS A 153 -11.82 5.04 -15.63
N SER A 154 -12.22 5.75 -16.68
CA SER A 154 -11.32 6.59 -17.47
C SER A 154 -10.77 7.76 -16.64
N ASP A 155 -9.69 8.40 -17.08
CA ASP A 155 -9.13 9.51 -16.31
C ASP A 155 -10.04 10.74 -16.34
N GLU A 156 -10.75 10.96 -17.45
CA GLU A 156 -11.76 11.99 -17.62
C GLU A 156 -12.90 11.77 -16.61
N GLN A 157 -13.44 10.54 -16.56
CA GLN A 157 -14.50 10.17 -15.61
C GLN A 157 -14.08 10.40 -14.16
N ARG A 158 -12.88 9.95 -13.77
CA ARG A 158 -12.37 10.14 -12.40
C ARG A 158 -12.18 11.61 -12.06
N SER A 159 -11.73 12.41 -13.02
CA SER A 159 -11.55 13.85 -12.85
C SER A 159 -12.89 14.58 -12.72
N MET A 160 -13.87 14.27 -13.57
CA MET A 160 -15.24 14.80 -13.48
C MET A 160 -15.90 14.45 -12.15
N GLU A 161 -15.76 13.21 -11.66
CA GLU A 161 -16.30 12.80 -10.36
C GLU A 161 -15.66 13.56 -9.20
N ARG A 162 -14.35 13.81 -9.25
CA ARG A 162 -13.63 14.62 -8.24
C ARG A 162 -14.10 16.06 -8.24
N GLU A 163 -14.24 16.65 -9.42
CA GLU A 163 -14.76 18.01 -9.57
C GLU A 163 -16.19 18.11 -9.04
N LEU A 164 -17.08 17.19 -9.42
CA LEU A 164 -18.45 17.17 -8.95
C LEU A 164 -18.55 16.99 -7.43
N ALA A 165 -17.69 16.16 -6.84
CA ALA A 165 -17.62 15.99 -5.39
C ALA A 165 -17.18 17.29 -4.69
N CYS A 166 -16.17 17.98 -5.22
CA CYS A 166 -15.73 19.29 -4.74
C CYS A 166 -16.84 20.35 -4.86
N LEU A 167 -17.59 20.34 -5.97
CA LEU A 167 -18.68 21.27 -6.20
C LEU A 167 -19.87 21.04 -5.27
N LYS A 168 -20.22 19.77 -4.99
CA LYS A 168 -21.35 19.38 -4.14
C LYS A 168 -21.09 19.53 -2.65
N ASP A 169 -19.84 19.53 -2.23
CA ASP A 169 -19.50 19.67 -0.81
C ASP A 169 -19.78 21.11 -0.34
N LYS A 170 -20.82 21.24 0.49
CA LYS A 170 -21.26 22.52 1.05
C LYS A 170 -20.43 22.96 2.25
N THR A 171 -19.57 22.09 2.78
CA THR A 171 -18.76 22.37 3.98
C THR A 171 -17.43 23.05 3.66
N LEU A 172 -17.00 22.98 2.40
CA LEU A 172 -15.74 23.57 1.94
C LEU A 172 -15.81 25.09 1.90
N ARG A 173 -14.76 25.74 2.41
CA ARG A 173 -14.55 27.18 2.24
C ARG A 173 -14.28 27.51 0.78
N SER A 174 -14.69 28.71 0.34
CA SER A 174 -14.53 29.15 -1.05
C SER A 174 -13.08 29.06 -1.55
N ASN A 175 -12.10 29.53 -0.76
CA ASN A 175 -10.69 29.47 -1.14
C ASN A 175 -10.18 28.03 -1.31
N THR A 176 -10.48 27.16 -0.35
CA THR A 176 -10.11 25.73 -0.41
C THR A 176 -10.75 25.03 -1.60
N LYS A 177 -11.98 25.39 -1.93
CA LYS A 177 -12.68 24.87 -3.10
C LYS A 177 -11.99 25.29 -4.40
N ALA A 178 -11.57 26.55 -4.51
CA ALA A 178 -10.83 27.06 -5.66
C ALA A 178 -9.47 26.35 -5.81
N GLU A 179 -8.73 26.17 -4.71
CA GLU A 179 -7.47 25.42 -4.69
C GLU A 179 -7.65 23.98 -5.18
N LEU A 180 -8.66 23.26 -4.68
CA LEU A 180 -8.93 21.89 -5.09
C LEU A 180 -9.31 21.77 -6.57
N LEU A 181 -10.07 22.73 -7.11
CA LEU A 181 -10.42 22.75 -8.53
C LEU A 181 -9.18 23.03 -9.40
N ALA A 182 -8.31 23.95 -8.97
CA ALA A 182 -7.04 24.22 -9.62
C ALA A 182 -6.13 22.98 -9.63
N ASP A 183 -6.05 22.25 -8.52
CA ASP A 183 -5.30 20.98 -8.43
C ASP A 183 -5.86 19.90 -9.37
N ILE A 184 -7.19 19.82 -9.52
CA ILE A 184 -7.83 18.88 -10.45
C ILE A 184 -7.47 19.24 -11.89
N GLU A 185 -7.50 20.52 -12.24
CA GLU A 185 -7.14 20.98 -13.59
C GLU A 185 -5.65 20.76 -13.89
N ALA A 186 -4.78 21.06 -12.93
CA ALA A 186 -3.35 20.78 -13.04
C ALA A 186 -3.07 19.27 -13.24
N ASP A 187 -3.82 18.38 -12.58
CA ASP A 187 -3.72 16.93 -12.75
C ASP A 187 -4.24 16.43 -14.11
N ARG A 188 -5.17 17.16 -14.76
CA ARG A 188 -5.61 16.88 -16.14
C ARG A 188 -4.53 17.20 -17.15
N LEU A 189 -3.89 18.36 -16.98
CA LEU A 189 -2.83 18.85 -17.87
C LEU A 189 -1.49 18.13 -17.67
N ARG A 190 -1.33 17.43 -16.55
CA ARG A 190 -0.09 16.72 -16.22
C ARG A 190 0.23 15.66 -17.29
N PRO A 191 1.42 15.73 -17.93
CA PRO A 191 1.81 14.72 -18.90
C PRO A 191 1.90 13.35 -18.22
N ARG A 192 1.27 12.35 -18.83
CA ARG A 192 1.35 10.98 -18.33
C ARG A 192 2.61 10.32 -18.88
N GLY A 193 3.39 9.72 -17.98
CA GLY A 193 4.52 8.89 -18.38
C GLY A 193 4.04 7.59 -19.02
N GLU A 194 4.86 7.02 -19.87
CA GLU A 194 4.73 5.64 -20.32
C GLU A 194 5.21 4.71 -19.21
N TYR A 195 4.44 3.66 -18.90
CA TYR A 195 4.75 2.72 -17.84
C TYR A 195 4.61 1.29 -18.35
N HIS A 196 5.59 0.44 -18.03
CA HIS A 196 5.56 -0.97 -18.34
C HIS A 196 4.63 -1.71 -17.38
N THR A 197 3.68 -2.45 -17.94
CA THR A 197 2.77 -3.35 -17.22
C THR A 197 3.08 -4.80 -17.62
N ASN A 198 3.09 -5.69 -16.63
CA ASN A 198 3.21 -7.13 -16.87
C ASN A 198 2.04 -7.84 -16.18
N LEU A 199 1.15 -8.43 -16.97
CA LEU A 199 -0.02 -9.12 -16.44
C LEU A 199 0.28 -10.49 -15.85
N LYS A 200 1.33 -11.18 -16.32
CA LYS A 200 1.71 -12.49 -15.78
C LYS A 200 2.20 -12.36 -14.34
N THR A 201 2.96 -11.31 -14.04
CA THR A 201 3.47 -11.04 -12.69
C THR A 201 2.61 -10.03 -11.92
N MET A 202 1.56 -9.48 -12.54
CA MET A 202 0.72 -8.42 -11.99
C MET A 202 1.52 -7.22 -11.44
N THR A 203 2.51 -6.77 -12.21
CA THR A 203 3.41 -5.66 -11.84
C THR A 203 3.31 -4.47 -12.79
N CYS A 204 3.65 -3.28 -12.27
CA CYS A 204 3.70 -2.05 -13.06
C CYS A 204 4.83 -1.13 -12.57
N SER A 205 5.56 -0.48 -13.48
CA SER A 205 6.64 0.47 -13.15
C SER A 205 6.15 1.82 -12.57
N CYS A 206 4.83 2.08 -12.58
CA CYS A 206 4.32 3.39 -12.18
C CYS A 206 4.48 3.65 -10.66
N PRO A 207 4.73 4.90 -10.24
CA PRO A 207 4.85 5.26 -8.82
C PRO A 207 3.64 4.88 -7.99
N SER A 208 2.43 4.97 -8.57
CA SER A 208 1.17 4.64 -7.90
C SER A 208 1.08 3.16 -7.52
N PHE A 209 1.71 2.26 -8.28
CA PHE A 209 1.77 0.83 -7.97
C PHE A 209 2.62 0.58 -6.71
N LEU A 210 3.79 1.22 -6.62
CA LEU A 210 4.74 1.07 -5.51
C LEU A 210 4.12 1.41 -4.16
N ILE A 211 3.34 2.50 -4.12
CA ILE A 211 2.70 3.01 -2.90
C ILE A 211 1.32 2.40 -2.65
N SER A 212 0.81 1.59 -3.58
CA SER A 212 -0.52 0.99 -3.46
C SER A 212 -0.57 -0.02 -2.33
N ARG A 213 -1.60 0.07 -1.49
CA ARG A 213 -1.89 -0.94 -0.47
C ARG A 213 -2.05 -2.34 -1.05
N TRP A 214 -2.66 -2.42 -2.24
CA TRP A 214 -3.02 -3.69 -2.87
C TRP A 214 -2.02 -4.13 -3.94
N LEU A 215 -0.95 -3.36 -4.19
CA LEU A 215 -0.12 -3.51 -5.40
C LEU A 215 -0.98 -3.44 -6.67
N LEU A 216 -1.86 -2.44 -6.73
CA LEU A 216 -2.72 -2.15 -7.87
C LEU A 216 -2.53 -0.70 -8.31
N CYS A 217 -2.61 -0.48 -9.61
CA CYS A 217 -2.67 0.84 -10.21
C CYS A 217 -3.68 0.84 -11.36
N LYS A 218 -4.08 2.04 -11.80
CA LYS A 218 -5.01 2.19 -12.93
C LYS A 218 -4.50 1.55 -14.22
N HIS A 219 -3.19 1.55 -14.48
CA HIS A 219 -2.62 0.94 -15.69
C HIS A 219 -2.85 -0.57 -15.69
N LEU A 220 -2.53 -1.22 -14.58
CA LEU A 220 -2.70 -2.67 -14.43
C LEU A 220 -4.18 -3.06 -14.48
N VAL A 221 -5.04 -2.36 -13.72
CA VAL A 221 -6.48 -2.65 -13.66
C VAL A 221 -7.14 -2.48 -15.03
N ARG A 222 -6.86 -1.39 -15.74
CA ARG A 222 -7.43 -1.14 -17.06
C ARG A 222 -6.92 -2.14 -18.11
N GLU A 223 -5.65 -2.52 -18.05
CA GLU A 223 -5.08 -3.52 -18.96
C GLU A 223 -5.67 -4.91 -18.72
N VAL A 224 -5.85 -5.32 -17.45
CA VAL A 224 -6.57 -6.56 -17.11
C VAL A 224 -8.00 -6.51 -17.67
N ASN A 225 -8.76 -5.45 -17.37
CA ASN A 225 -10.14 -5.31 -17.83
C ASN A 225 -10.25 -5.32 -19.35
N ARG A 226 -9.27 -4.75 -20.07
CA ARG A 226 -9.20 -4.78 -21.53
C ARG A 226 -9.05 -6.21 -22.04
N GLN A 227 -8.15 -7.00 -21.45
CA GLN A 227 -7.92 -8.38 -21.87
C GLN A 227 -9.06 -9.33 -21.49
N THR A 228 -9.71 -9.10 -20.34
CA THR A 228 -10.86 -9.90 -19.91
C THR A 228 -12.18 -9.42 -20.51
N ASN A 229 -12.18 -8.37 -21.33
CA ASN A 229 -13.40 -7.73 -21.85
C ASN A 229 -14.41 -7.37 -20.72
N ASN A 230 -13.90 -6.90 -19.58
CA ASN A 230 -14.63 -6.64 -18.33
C ASN A 230 -15.34 -7.87 -17.72
N LEU A 231 -15.02 -9.09 -18.15
CA LEU A 231 -15.48 -10.30 -17.48
C LEU A 231 -14.77 -10.44 -16.13
N PRO A 232 -15.47 -10.93 -15.10
CA PRO A 232 -14.85 -11.25 -13.82
C PRO A 232 -13.80 -12.36 -14.02
N LEU A 233 -12.62 -12.15 -13.45
CA LEU A 233 -11.55 -13.15 -13.31
C LEU A 233 -11.99 -14.30 -12.40
#